data_AF-A0ABD4K4H4-F1
#
_entry.id   AF-A0ABD4K4H4-F1
#
_cell.length_a   1.000
_cell.length_b   1.000
_cell.length_c   1.000
_cell.angle_alpha   90.00
_cell.angle_beta   90.00
_cell.angle_gamma   90.00
#
_symmetry.space_group_name_H-M   'P 1'
#
loop_
_entity.id
_entity.type
_entity.pdbx_description
1 polymer ?
#
loop_
_entity_poly.entity_id
_entity_poly.type
_entity_poly.pdbx_seq_one_letter_code
_entity_poly.pdbx_strand_id
1 'polypeptide(L)' 'EGEWKVKKHGQERRRIWRKLHLAVDSKTHEIICADLSLNNVTDSEAFPGLIRQTHRKIRAASADGAY' A
#
# COMPACT_ATOMS: atom_id res chain seq x y z
N GLU A 1 4.28 -2.42 -16.49
CA GLU A 1 5.27 -2.89 -17.49
C GLU A 1 6.66 -2.87 -16.86
N GLY A 2 7.36 -4.00 -16.89
CA GLY A 2 8.60 -4.19 -16.13
C GLY A 2 9.84 -3.53 -16.73
N GLU A 3 10.97 -3.68 -16.05
CA GLU A 3 12.31 -3.32 -16.56
C GLU A 3 12.59 -3.98 -17.92
N TRP A 4 12.08 -5.20 -18.10
CA TRP A 4 12.19 -5.94 -19.34
C TRP A 4 11.66 -5.16 -20.57
N LYS A 5 10.52 -4.48 -20.45
CA LYS A 5 9.96 -3.69 -21.56
C LYS A 5 10.86 -2.49 -21.89
N VAL A 6 11.41 -1.79 -20.89
CA VAL A 6 12.32 -0.64 -21.13
C VAL A 6 13.59 -1.08 -21.83
N LYS A 7 14.14 -2.23 -21.41
CA LYS A 7 15.33 -2.80 -22.05
C LYS A 7 15.10 -3.18 -23.51
N LYS A 8 13.86 -3.55 -23.87
CA LYS A 8 13.50 -3.97 -25.23
C LYS A 8 13.01 -2.85 -26.15
N HIS A 9 12.30 -1.86 -25.61
CA HIS A 9 11.56 -0.88 -26.43
C HIS A 9 11.90 0.57 -26.08
N GLY A 10 12.87 0.81 -25.19
CA GLY A 10 13.18 2.15 -24.73
C GLY A 10 12.18 2.67 -23.70
N GLN A 11 12.47 3.84 -23.13
CA GLN A 11 11.66 4.45 -22.09
C GLN A 11 10.60 5.35 -22.71
N GLU A 12 9.34 4.92 -22.66
CA GLU A 12 8.23 5.60 -23.36
C GLU A 12 7.56 6.68 -22.50
N ARG A 13 7.56 6.53 -21.16
CA ARG A 13 6.91 7.47 -20.21
C ARG A 13 7.58 7.43 -18.82
N ARG A 14 7.58 8.55 -18.09
CA ARG A 14 8.16 8.64 -16.74
C ARG A 14 7.42 7.70 -15.78
N ARG A 15 8.16 6.79 -15.14
CA ARG A 15 7.64 5.87 -14.12
C ARG A 15 7.71 6.53 -12.74
N ILE A 16 6.65 6.37 -11.97
CA ILE A 16 6.60 6.71 -10.57
C ILE A 16 6.10 5.49 -9.80
N TRP A 17 6.84 5.12 -8.76
CA TRP A 17 6.40 4.13 -7.80
C TRP A 17 5.36 4.76 -6.87
N ARG A 18 4.37 3.96 -6.48
CA ARG A 18 3.39 4.27 -5.45
C ARG A 18 3.40 3.15 -4.42
N LYS A 19 3.08 3.48 -3.17
CA LYS A 19 2.94 2.50 -2.11
C LYS A 19 1.48 2.06 -2.02
N LEU A 20 1.25 0.75 -2.04
CA LEU A 20 -0.05 0.16 -1.77
C LEU A 20 -0.06 -0.35 -0.33
N HIS A 21 -0.91 0.25 0.50
CA HIS A 21 -1.11 -0.13 1.88
C HIS A 21 -2.32 -1.06 1.95
N LEU A 22 -2.17 -2.25 2.54
CA LEU A 22 -3.24 -3.24 2.68
C LEU A 22 -3.45 -3.58 4.15
N ALA A 23 -4.70 -3.55 4.59
CA ALA A 23 -5.09 -4.11 5.88
C ALA A 23 -5.84 -5.43 5.64
N VAL A 24 -5.41 -6.49 6.31
CA VAL A 24 -5.96 -7.85 6.15
C VAL A 24 -6.50 -8.34 7.49
N ASP A 25 -7.69 -8.93 7.48
CA ASP A 25 -8.22 -9.60 8.66
C ASP A 25 -7.44 -10.90 8.91
N SER A 26 -6.77 -11.00 10.06
CA SER A 26 -5.95 -12.17 10.42
C SER A 26 -6.72 -13.50 10.51
N LYS A 27 -8.05 -13.49 10.65
CA LYS A 27 -8.87 -14.70 10.78
C LYS A 27 -9.43 -15.16 9.46
N THR A 28 -9.97 -14.23 8.66
CA THR A 28 -10.62 -14.55 7.39
C THR A 28 -9.67 -14.45 6.20
N HIS A 29 -8.52 -13.80 6.39
CA HIS A 29 -7.55 -13.46 5.34
C HIS A 29 -8.13 -12.54 4.25
N GLU A 30 -9.22 -11.85 4.55
CA GLU A 30 -9.84 -10.89 3.63
C GLU A 30 -9.16 -9.52 3.76
N ILE A 31 -9.01 -8.84 2.62
CA ILE A 31 -8.57 -7.44 2.60
C ILE A 31 -9.75 -6.57 3.07
N ILE A 32 -9.53 -5.81 4.15
CA ILE A 32 -10.56 -4.97 4.78
C ILE A 32 -10.40 -3.48 4.48
N CYS A 33 -9.18 -3.04 4.14
CA CYS A 33 -8.88 -1.67 3.71
C CYS A 33 -7.74 -1.70 2.70
N ALA A 34 -7.74 -0.72 1.80
CA ALA A 34 -6.64 -0.51 0.86
C ALA A 34 -6.45 0.98 0.63
N ASP A 35 -5.21 1.45 0.65
CA ASP A 35 -4.88 2.84 0.33
C ASP A 35 -3.67 2.93 -0.57
N LEU A 36 -3.62 3.94 -1.43
CA LEU A 36 -2.55 4.15 -2.40
C LEU A 36 -1.92 5.51 -2.21
N SER A 37 -0.67 5.53 -1.73
CA SER A 37 0.07 6.76 -1.46
C SER A 37 1.21 6.97 -2.45
N LEU A 38 1.72 8.21 -2.49
CA LEU A 38 2.92 8.53 -3.24
C LEU A 38 4.15 7.99 -2.50
N ASN A 39 5.24 7.76 -3.23
CA ASN A 39 6.47 7.19 -2.66
C ASN A 39 7.11 8.02 -1.54
N ASN A 40 6.82 9.32 -1.46
CA ASN A 40 7.32 10.22 -0.43
C ASN A 40 6.47 10.24 0.85
N VAL A 41 5.34 9.55 0.88
CA VAL A 41 4.49 9.43 2.06
C VAL A 41 5.04 8.32 2.94
N THR A 42 5.26 8.61 4.22
CA THR A 42 5.68 7.60 5.21
C THR A 42 4.51 6.71 5.59
N ASP A 43 4.80 5.51 6.09
CA ASP A 43 3.74 4.54 6.37
C ASP A 43 2.88 4.99 7.57
N SER A 44 3.50 5.66 8.56
CA SER A 44 2.78 6.29 9.68
C SER A 44 1.88 7.46 9.25
N GLU A 45 2.22 8.20 8.18
CA GLU A 45 1.33 9.23 7.60
C GLU A 45 0.12 8.61 6.88
N ALA A 46 0.31 7.49 6.19
CA ALA A 46 -0.75 6.78 5.48
C ALA A 46 -1.68 6.00 6.44
N PHE A 47 -1.16 5.52 7.57
CA PHE A 47 -1.86 4.61 8.48
C PHE A 47 -3.22 5.13 8.97
N PRO A 48 -3.39 6.39 9.44
CA PRO A 48 -4.70 6.88 9.85
C PRO A 48 -5.71 6.91 8.70
N GLY A 49 -5.26 7.19 7.47
CA GLY A 49 -6.09 7.18 6.27
C GLY A 49 -6.61 5.78 5.97
N LEU A 50 -5.71 4.78 5.99
CA LEU A 50 -6.02 3.38 5.77
C LEU A 50 -7.02 2.84 6.79
N ILE A 51 -6.76 3.05 8.09
CA ILE A 51 -7.53 2.43 9.17
C ILE A 51 -8.92 3.04 9.33
N ARG A 52 -9.10 4.32 9.01
CA ARG A 52 -10.44 4.95 9.03
C ARG A 52 -11.39 4.40 7.96
N GLN A 53 -10.89 3.66 6.96
CA GLN A 53 -11.75 3.04 5.95
C GLN A 53 -12.56 1.86 6.52
N THR A 54 -12.08 1.21 7.58
CA THR A 54 -12.84 0.15 8.24
C THR A 54 -13.78 0.73 9.29
N HIS A 55 -15.05 0.32 9.22
CA HIS A 55 -16.07 0.64 10.23
C HIS A 55 -16.04 -0.32 11.43
N ARG A 56 -15.02 -1.19 11.52
CA ARG A 56 -14.89 -2.25 12.53
C ARG A 56 -14.08 -1.75 13.72
N LYS A 57 -14.39 -2.26 14.92
CA LYS A 57 -13.54 -2.05 16.10
C LYS A 57 -12.26 -2.86 15.96
N ILE A 58 -11.12 -2.18 15.91
CA ILE A 58 -9.80 -2.80 15.88
C ILE A 58 -9.30 -2.97 17.32
N ARG A 59 -9.00 -4.21 17.71
CA ARG A 59 -8.43 -4.52 19.03
C ARG A 59 -6.90 -4.42 19.03
N ALA A 60 -6.28 -4.85 17.94
CA ALA A 60 -4.84 -4.84 17.74
C ALA A 60 -4.55 -4.80 16.24
N ALA A 61 -3.44 -4.19 15.87
CA ALA A 61 -2.87 -4.22 14.53
C ALA A 61 -1.42 -4.71 14.62
N SER A 62 -0.97 -5.41 13.59
CA SER A 62 0.41 -5.81 13.44
C SER A 62 0.85 -5.38 12.05
N ALA A 63 2.02 -4.78 11.97
CA ALA A 63 2.56 -4.24 10.74
C ALA A 63 4.06 -4.54 10.68
N ASP A 64 4.67 -4.30 9.53
CA ASP A 64 6.13 -4.33 9.45
C ASP A 64 6.71 -3.18 10.30
N GLY A 65 7.99 -3.26 10.64
CA GLY A 65 8.63 -2.29 11.55
C GLY A 65 8.67 -0.84 11.05
N ALA A 66 8.09 -0.54 9.88
CA ALA A 66 8.04 0.80 9.30
C ALA A 66 6.69 1.53 9.52
N TYR A 67 5.64 0.82 9.97
CA TYR A 67 4.31 1.39 10.27
C TYR A 67 4.19 1.96 11.68
#